data_AF-E6VGZ8-F1
#
_entry.id   AF-E6VGZ8-F1
#
_cell.length_a   1.000
_cell.length_b   1.000
_cell.length_c   1.000
_cell.angle_alpha   90.00
_cell.angle_beta   90.00
_cell.angle_gamma   90.00
#
_symmetry.space_group_name_H-M   'P 1'
#
loop_
_entity.id
_entity.type
_entity.pdbx_description
1 polymer ?
#
loop_
_entity_poly.entity_id
_entity_poly.type
_entity_poly.pdbx_seq_one_letter_code
_entity_poly.pdbx_strand_id
1 'polypeptide(L)'
;MAKSTETIDDLTALKDKDAFSNRLQKLPRQWAIVISARAGLRVLPLLFRERDPGLILGMFRAAAAAQYASRYPKTVSIGRIAAAAADAAASNSSVQAAIAYAAATVPMALSRSPGAPFARIASDATFSAIAAAEASDLRAAVRRDLELLYVQKVLPTVISTAPLWPSQAPISVIEGYKILRQYLLSQGRHWSVWIGWYDKVLIGAPQINTSEEEDAAFTDLPGGLLWRDGPESVNTEIVERLKKIEAAAADEAIPDQFPAPVRVEERDGKVSKASDRDSSLAASERDFRDWRDPVVDHIDELSAGDFSQGTNHGRVRDRLLAFSKLLPGAIADVKDRQFRIGYEVERFEGLLAAYRTGGDDMPVLTAAQLEDLDRLRVALKMGIDKLERWSDFCRQAGEGAEGGANAQAVADALEEMVADMERTPKFFDPELPASFRFLAEAARDRMGATKTVIYGAVKSAENLVSFLGRKAIGIGRKSADALEEHISKAVAKSLLIGLGAAALQLSGALPQGWAWLKPLLAAVGAG
;
A
#
# COMPACT_ATOMS: atom_id res chain seq x y z
N MET A 1 34.70 27.00 30.76
CA MET A 1 34.31 26.42 29.47
C MET A 1 35.55 26.23 28.61
N ALA A 2 36.27 25.11 28.77
CA ALA A 2 37.30 24.70 27.82
C ALA A 2 36.60 24.06 26.63
N LYS A 3 36.49 24.77 25.51
CA LYS A 3 36.08 24.18 24.23
C LYS A 3 37.20 23.20 23.85
N SER A 4 36.94 21.92 24.03
CA SER A 4 37.79 20.84 23.52
C SER A 4 37.93 20.98 22.01
N THR A 5 38.99 21.64 21.57
CA THR A 5 39.61 21.44 20.26
C THR A 5 40.24 20.05 20.25
N GLU A 6 39.41 19.01 20.31
CA GLU A 6 39.78 17.70 19.73
C GLU A 6 39.80 17.95 18.22
N THR A 7 40.96 18.42 17.76
CA THR A 7 41.20 18.85 16.38
C THR A 7 41.29 17.66 15.43
N ILE A 8 41.09 17.97 14.15
CA ILE A 8 41.21 17.07 12.98
C ILE A 8 42.51 16.25 12.96
N ASP A 9 43.58 16.69 13.62
CA ASP A 9 44.88 15.98 13.75
C ASP A 9 44.74 14.58 14.36
N ASP A 10 43.66 14.35 15.10
CA ASP A 10 43.37 13.09 15.78
C ASP A 10 42.87 11.99 14.80
N LEU A 11 42.53 12.37 13.56
CA LEU A 11 42.20 11.44 12.45
C LEU A 11 43.44 10.80 11.81
N THR A 12 44.66 11.14 12.27
CA THR A 12 45.90 10.45 11.90
C THR A 12 45.96 9.00 12.42
N ALA A 13 45.12 8.65 13.41
CA ALA A 13 44.99 7.30 13.96
C ALA A 13 44.66 6.22 12.91
N LEU A 14 44.12 6.56 11.74
CA LEU A 14 43.90 5.60 10.65
C LEU A 14 45.20 5.04 10.03
N LYS A 15 46.37 5.53 10.44
CA LYS A 15 47.68 4.98 10.08
C LYS A 15 48.12 3.84 11.00
N ASP A 16 47.59 3.77 12.22
CA ASP A 16 47.99 2.83 13.26
C ASP A 16 46.77 2.07 13.80
N LYS A 17 46.82 0.74 13.68
CA LYS A 17 45.70 -0.14 14.01
C LYS A 17 45.31 -0.09 15.49
N ASP A 18 46.30 -0.02 16.37
CA ASP A 18 46.08 -0.01 17.81
C ASP A 18 45.56 1.35 18.27
N ALA A 19 46.09 2.44 17.69
CA ALA A 19 45.56 3.79 17.91
C ALA A 19 44.09 3.91 17.45
N PHE A 20 43.76 3.37 16.27
CA PHE A 20 42.38 3.36 15.79
C PHE A 20 41.46 2.50 16.66
N SER A 21 41.91 1.33 17.10
CA SER A 21 41.19 0.46 18.06
C SER A 21 40.89 1.19 19.36
N ASN A 22 41.93 1.77 19.97
CA ASN A 22 41.80 2.53 21.23
C ASN A 22 40.87 3.74 21.06
N ARG A 23 40.80 4.33 19.87
CA ARG A 23 39.85 5.39 19.56
C ARG A 23 38.42 4.88 19.45
N LEU A 24 38.18 3.81 18.70
CA LEU A 24 36.85 3.20 18.59
C LEU A 24 36.31 2.75 19.96
N GLN A 25 37.18 2.37 20.91
CA GLN A 25 36.79 2.00 22.28
C GLN A 25 36.15 3.16 23.04
N LYS A 26 36.56 4.39 22.74
CA LYS A 26 36.05 5.61 23.39
C LYS A 26 34.77 6.14 22.73
N LEU A 27 34.35 5.56 21.62
CA LEU A 27 33.19 6.01 20.86
C LEU A 27 31.89 5.34 21.28
N PRO A 28 30.72 5.97 21.03
CA PRO A 28 29.44 5.29 21.13
C PRO A 28 29.44 4.03 20.27
N ARG A 29 28.92 2.92 20.81
CA ARG A 29 28.93 1.61 20.15
C ARG A 29 28.44 1.67 18.70
N GLN A 30 27.33 2.39 18.47
CA GLN A 30 26.70 2.53 17.14
C GLN A 30 27.64 3.14 16.09
N TRP A 31 28.59 3.98 16.50
CA TRP A 31 29.54 4.62 15.58
C TRP A 31 30.52 3.60 15.01
N ALA A 32 31.09 2.76 15.86
CA ALA A 32 31.97 1.69 15.41
C ALA A 32 31.21 0.66 14.55
N ILE A 33 29.91 0.39 14.84
CA ILE A 33 29.08 -0.51 14.01
C ILE A 33 28.97 0.05 12.59
N VAL A 34 28.53 1.31 12.43
CA VAL A 34 28.32 1.89 11.10
C VAL A 34 29.62 2.04 10.32
N ILE A 35 30.72 2.44 10.98
CA ILE A 35 32.03 2.58 10.34
C ILE A 35 32.52 1.23 9.80
N SER A 36 32.47 0.18 10.61
CA SER A 36 32.91 -1.14 10.20
C SER A 36 32.00 -1.77 9.15
N ALA A 37 30.67 -1.62 9.28
CA ALA A 37 29.72 -2.10 8.27
C ALA A 37 30.00 -1.47 6.90
N ARG A 38 30.17 -0.14 6.85
CA ARG A 38 30.48 0.59 5.61
C ARG A 38 31.86 0.25 5.07
N ALA A 39 32.87 0.06 5.93
CA ALA A 39 34.19 -0.40 5.50
C ALA A 39 34.12 -1.79 4.84
N GLY A 40 33.36 -2.73 5.42
CA GLY A 40 33.12 -4.06 4.86
C GLY A 40 32.40 -4.01 3.51
N LEU A 41 31.35 -3.18 3.40
CA LEU A 41 30.63 -2.97 2.13
C LEU A 41 31.54 -2.43 1.03
N ARG A 42 32.47 -1.51 1.33
CA ARG A 42 33.40 -0.92 0.34
C ARG A 42 34.35 -1.92 -0.29
N VAL A 43 34.65 -3.01 0.41
CA VAL A 43 35.58 -4.05 -0.05
C VAL A 43 34.89 -5.28 -0.60
N LEU A 44 33.55 -5.34 -0.51
CA LEU A 44 32.75 -6.42 -1.07
C LEU A 44 33.04 -6.69 -2.55
N PRO A 45 33.26 -5.67 -3.42
CA PRO A 45 33.64 -5.88 -4.80
C PRO A 45 34.91 -6.72 -5.00
N LEU A 46 35.84 -6.69 -4.04
CA LEU A 46 37.11 -7.44 -4.12
C LEU A 46 36.94 -8.95 -4.00
N LEU A 47 35.73 -9.42 -3.67
CA LEU A 47 35.34 -10.82 -3.74
C LEU A 47 35.35 -11.37 -5.17
N PHE A 48 35.57 -10.55 -6.21
CA PHE A 48 35.79 -11.04 -7.58
C PHE A 48 36.93 -12.06 -7.71
N ARG A 49 37.86 -12.07 -6.74
CA ARG A 49 38.95 -13.05 -6.65
C ARG A 49 38.50 -14.39 -6.05
N GLU A 50 37.34 -14.41 -5.39
CA GLU A 50 36.73 -15.62 -4.85
C GLU A 50 35.94 -16.37 -5.94
N ARG A 51 36.01 -17.70 -5.88
CA ARG A 51 35.33 -18.62 -6.80
C ARG A 51 34.37 -19.57 -6.09
N ASP A 52 34.31 -19.56 -4.76
CA ASP A 52 33.32 -20.28 -3.97
C ASP A 52 32.05 -19.41 -3.76
N PRO A 53 30.91 -19.77 -4.38
CA PRO A 53 29.64 -19.07 -4.19
C PRO A 53 29.14 -19.11 -2.74
N GLY A 54 29.46 -20.15 -1.98
CA GLY A 54 29.08 -20.28 -0.57
C GLY A 54 29.80 -19.25 0.29
N LEU A 55 31.11 -19.05 0.05
CA LEU A 55 31.86 -17.99 0.72
C LEU A 55 31.31 -16.61 0.38
N ILE A 56 31.08 -16.34 -0.91
CA ILE A 56 30.54 -15.05 -1.36
C ILE A 56 29.18 -14.78 -0.71
N LEU A 57 28.28 -15.77 -0.65
CA LEU A 57 26.99 -15.65 0.03
C LEU A 57 27.16 -15.30 1.51
N GLY A 58 28.09 -15.97 2.20
CA GLY A 58 28.40 -15.68 3.60
C GLY A 58 28.86 -14.23 3.82
N MET A 59 29.61 -13.67 2.88
CA MET A 59 30.03 -12.26 2.93
C MET A 59 28.86 -11.30 2.73
N PHE A 60 28.00 -11.57 1.75
CA PHE A 60 26.78 -10.79 1.53
C PHE A 60 25.87 -10.79 2.76
N ARG A 61 25.67 -11.97 3.37
CA ARG A 61 24.94 -12.11 4.63
C ARG A 61 25.53 -11.24 5.74
N ALA A 62 26.85 -11.33 5.95
CA ALA A 62 27.52 -10.57 7.00
C ALA A 62 27.39 -9.06 6.78
N ALA A 63 27.57 -8.61 5.54
CA ALA A 63 27.42 -7.22 5.16
C ALA A 63 25.98 -6.72 5.36
N ALA A 64 24.98 -7.50 4.94
CA ALA A 64 23.56 -7.15 5.14
C ALA A 64 23.17 -7.12 6.62
N ALA A 65 23.63 -8.09 7.42
CA ALA A 65 23.41 -8.10 8.86
C ALA A 65 24.04 -6.89 9.56
N ALA A 66 25.29 -6.54 9.20
CA ALA A 66 25.97 -5.37 9.76
C ALA A 66 25.28 -4.06 9.35
N GLN A 67 24.84 -3.96 8.10
CA GLN A 67 24.08 -2.83 7.59
C GLN A 67 22.75 -2.69 8.33
N TYR A 68 21.95 -3.75 8.42
CA TYR A 68 20.69 -3.78 9.17
C TYR A 68 20.89 -3.36 10.63
N ALA A 69 21.89 -3.92 11.31
CA ALA A 69 22.22 -3.57 12.70
C ALA A 69 22.60 -2.10 12.89
N SER A 70 23.27 -1.50 11.89
CA SER A 70 23.63 -0.07 11.93
C SER A 70 22.43 0.85 11.75
N ARG A 71 21.42 0.39 11.00
CA ARG A 71 20.20 1.17 10.68
C ARG A 71 19.11 1.03 11.75
N TYR A 72 18.96 -0.15 12.33
CA TYR A 72 17.87 -0.50 13.27
C TYR A 72 18.38 -0.89 14.65
N PRO A 73 19.13 -0.03 15.37
CA PRO A 73 19.85 -0.40 16.59
C PRO A 73 18.97 -0.84 17.77
N LYS A 74 17.64 -0.71 17.68
CA LYS A 74 16.67 -1.09 18.72
C LYS A 74 16.18 -2.53 18.59
N THR A 75 16.43 -3.20 17.47
CA THR A 75 15.88 -4.54 17.20
C THR A 75 16.69 -5.60 17.97
N VAL A 76 16.09 -6.20 19.01
CA VAL A 76 16.74 -6.99 20.09
C VAL A 76 17.51 -8.24 19.58
N SER A 77 17.26 -8.68 18.36
CA SER A 77 17.85 -9.88 17.73
C SER A 77 19.23 -9.66 17.09
N ILE A 78 19.73 -8.41 17.08
CA ILE A 78 20.97 -8.02 16.40
C ILE A 78 22.21 -8.78 16.90
N GLY A 79 22.25 -9.30 18.13
CA GLY A 79 23.39 -10.11 18.59
C GLY A 79 23.47 -11.50 17.96
N ARG A 80 22.32 -12.09 17.58
CA ARG A 80 22.24 -13.48 17.12
C ARG A 80 22.46 -13.64 15.62
N ILE A 81 21.96 -12.72 14.80
CA ILE A 81 22.05 -12.67 13.31
C ILE A 81 23.50 -12.62 12.79
N ALA A 82 24.42 -12.58 13.71
CA ALA A 82 25.45 -11.61 13.79
C ALA A 82 26.71 -12.30 14.27
N ALA A 83 26.58 -12.97 15.42
CA ALA A 83 27.35 -14.17 15.71
C ALA A 83 27.22 -15.21 14.59
N ALA A 84 26.01 -15.48 14.06
CA ALA A 84 25.82 -16.47 12.99
C ALA A 84 26.53 -16.10 11.68
N ALA A 85 26.58 -14.81 11.33
CA ALA A 85 27.39 -14.33 10.20
C ALA A 85 28.89 -14.50 10.45
N ALA A 86 29.33 -14.29 11.69
CA ALA A 86 30.73 -14.43 12.11
C ALA A 86 31.22 -15.86 12.09
N ASP A 87 30.40 -16.79 12.58
CA ASP A 87 30.73 -18.21 12.61
C ASP A 87 30.90 -18.77 11.19
N ALA A 88 30.06 -18.30 10.24
CA ALA A 88 30.18 -18.66 8.82
C ALA A 88 31.43 -18.06 8.15
N ALA A 89 31.88 -16.88 8.60
CA ALA A 89 33.09 -16.22 8.11
C ALA A 89 34.38 -16.82 8.70
N ALA A 90 34.35 -17.23 9.96
CA ALA A 90 35.52 -17.70 10.72
C ALA A 90 36.00 -19.11 10.33
N SER A 91 35.18 -19.91 9.63
CA SER A 91 35.55 -21.26 9.21
C SER A 91 36.55 -21.31 8.05
N ASN A 92 37.00 -20.17 7.50
CA ASN A 92 37.85 -20.11 6.30
C ASN A 92 39.12 -19.28 6.55
N SER A 93 40.29 -19.75 6.08
CA SER A 93 41.62 -19.28 6.51
C SER A 93 42.40 -18.43 5.50
N SER A 94 41.75 -17.81 4.50
CA SER A 94 42.45 -17.01 3.47
C SER A 94 42.47 -15.51 3.82
N VAL A 95 43.22 -14.68 3.07
CA VAL A 95 43.18 -13.20 3.16
C VAL A 95 41.76 -12.65 2.93
N GLN A 96 40.85 -13.41 2.31
CA GLN A 96 39.42 -13.08 2.22
C GLN A 96 38.69 -13.28 3.55
N ALA A 97 39.21 -14.10 4.47
CA ALA A 97 38.77 -14.18 5.86
C ALA A 97 38.91 -12.84 6.59
N ALA A 98 39.82 -11.95 6.16
CA ALA A 98 39.95 -10.62 6.74
C ALA A 98 38.78 -9.70 6.34
N ILE A 99 38.26 -9.85 5.11
CA ILE A 99 37.02 -9.21 4.63
C ILE A 99 35.80 -9.84 5.33
N ALA A 100 35.81 -11.17 5.49
CA ALA A 100 34.79 -11.94 6.22
C ALA A 100 34.71 -11.51 7.68
N TYR A 101 35.85 -11.47 8.35
CA TYR A 101 36.01 -11.02 9.72
C TYR A 101 35.59 -9.56 9.84
N ALA A 102 35.85 -8.71 8.83
CA ALA A 102 35.45 -7.32 8.89
C ALA A 102 33.94 -7.09 8.91
N ALA A 103 33.22 -7.77 8.01
CA ALA A 103 31.77 -7.70 7.94
C ALA A 103 31.10 -8.42 9.11
N ALA A 104 31.71 -9.50 9.60
CA ALA A 104 31.06 -10.42 10.51
C ALA A 104 31.39 -10.22 11.99
N THR A 105 32.34 -9.36 12.35
CA THR A 105 32.72 -9.14 13.75
C THR A 105 31.97 -7.98 14.42
N VAL A 106 31.51 -7.00 13.65
CA VAL A 106 30.54 -5.96 14.08
C VAL A 106 29.39 -6.57 14.90
N PRO A 107 28.80 -7.69 14.46
CA PRO A 107 27.62 -8.20 15.11
C PRO A 107 27.94 -9.20 16.27
N MET A 108 29.10 -9.88 16.28
CA MET A 108 29.58 -10.62 17.47
C MET A 108 29.70 -9.72 18.69
N ALA A 109 30.18 -8.51 18.47
CA ALA A 109 30.31 -7.53 19.54
C ALA A 109 28.98 -6.94 20.01
N LEU A 110 27.90 -7.16 19.27
CA LEU A 110 26.53 -6.87 19.71
C LEU A 110 26.02 -7.88 20.76
N SER A 111 26.52 -9.12 20.72
CA SER A 111 26.08 -10.24 21.56
C SER A 111 26.83 -10.41 22.89
N ARG A 112 28.03 -9.82 23.06
CA ARG A 112 28.88 -10.00 24.26
C ARG A 112 28.67 -8.91 25.32
N SER A 113 28.87 -9.32 26.59
CA SER A 113 28.84 -8.51 27.82
C SER A 113 29.61 -7.18 27.68
N PRO A 114 29.20 -6.08 28.36
CA PRO A 114 29.85 -4.77 28.26
C PRO A 114 31.25 -4.83 28.89
N GLY A 115 32.25 -5.19 28.09
CA GLY A 115 33.62 -5.40 28.57
C GLY A 115 34.63 -5.60 27.45
N ALA A 116 34.84 -4.59 26.60
CA ALA A 116 36.06 -4.33 25.83
C ALA A 116 36.49 -5.10 24.53
N PRO A 117 35.89 -6.21 24.00
CA PRO A 117 36.38 -6.78 22.74
C PRO A 117 35.89 -6.04 21.47
N PHE A 118 34.86 -5.18 21.57
CA PHE A 118 34.17 -4.65 20.37
C PHE A 118 35.04 -3.77 19.47
N ALA A 119 35.69 -2.77 20.05
CA ALA A 119 36.39 -1.79 19.23
C ALA A 119 37.70 -2.33 18.65
N ARG A 120 38.30 -3.35 19.28
CA ARG A 120 39.39 -4.12 18.68
C ARG A 120 38.92 -4.86 17.43
N ILE A 121 37.80 -5.57 17.56
CA ILE A 121 37.09 -6.24 16.46
C ILE A 121 36.78 -5.27 15.31
N ALA A 122 36.19 -4.10 15.61
CA ALA A 122 35.84 -3.08 14.62
C ALA A 122 37.08 -2.45 13.96
N SER A 123 38.19 -2.31 14.69
CA SER A 123 39.47 -1.87 14.15
C SER A 123 40.11 -2.92 13.25
N ASP A 124 40.17 -4.18 13.70
CA ASP A 124 40.66 -5.32 12.93
C ASP A 124 39.92 -5.41 11.59
N ALA A 125 38.59 -5.28 11.63
CA ALA A 125 37.71 -5.22 10.48
C ALA A 125 38.11 -4.11 9.49
N THR A 126 38.20 -2.89 10.00
CA THR A 126 38.48 -1.70 9.18
C THR A 126 39.89 -1.76 8.57
N PHE A 127 40.89 -2.18 9.34
CA PHE A 127 42.27 -2.30 8.85
C PHE A 127 42.43 -3.43 7.85
N SER A 128 41.71 -4.53 8.02
CA SER A 128 41.66 -5.63 7.05
C SER A 128 41.09 -5.15 5.70
N ALA A 129 40.01 -4.37 5.75
CA ALA A 129 39.43 -3.75 4.57
C ALA A 129 40.43 -2.77 3.91
N ILE A 130 41.09 -1.92 4.71
CA ILE A 130 42.12 -0.97 4.25
C ILE A 130 43.28 -1.68 3.55
N ALA A 131 43.75 -2.80 4.11
CA ALA A 131 44.82 -3.59 3.51
C ALA A 131 44.42 -4.20 2.17
N ALA A 132 43.15 -4.57 1.99
CA ALA A 132 42.65 -5.20 0.76
C ALA A 132 42.44 -4.22 -0.40
N ALA A 133 42.07 -2.95 -0.13
CA ALA A 133 41.47 -2.05 -1.12
C ALA A 133 42.39 -1.01 -1.77
N GLU A 134 43.72 -1.15 -1.65
CA GLU A 134 44.69 -0.10 -1.99
C GLU A 134 44.46 1.19 -1.15
N ALA A 135 45.25 1.29 -0.08
CA ALA A 135 44.85 1.85 1.20
C ALA A 135 44.55 3.37 1.30
N SER A 136 44.58 4.16 0.22
CA SER A 136 44.33 5.61 0.30
C SER A 136 42.84 5.97 0.26
N ASP A 137 42.09 5.45 -0.71
CA ASP A 137 40.72 5.88 -0.98
C ASP A 137 39.76 5.37 0.09
N LEU A 138 39.93 4.13 0.52
CA LEU A 138 39.15 3.57 1.63
C LEU A 138 39.43 4.31 2.93
N ARG A 139 40.69 4.69 3.21
CA ARG A 139 41.02 5.53 4.38
C ARG A 139 40.36 6.90 4.28
N ALA A 140 40.30 7.50 3.10
CA ALA A 140 39.62 8.78 2.89
C ALA A 140 38.11 8.65 3.14
N ALA A 141 37.48 7.57 2.66
CA ALA A 141 36.05 7.32 2.89
C ALA A 141 35.73 7.06 4.38
N VAL A 142 36.54 6.25 5.08
CA VAL A 142 36.38 6.01 6.52
C VAL A 142 36.60 7.30 7.32
N ARG A 143 37.63 8.09 6.96
CA ARG A 143 37.87 9.42 7.56
C ARG A 143 36.64 10.31 7.40
N ARG A 144 36.06 10.34 6.20
CA ARG A 144 34.87 11.15 5.92
C ARG A 144 33.67 10.72 6.75
N ASP A 145 33.41 9.42 6.89
CA ASP A 145 32.34 8.92 7.75
C ASP A 145 32.58 9.35 9.22
N LEU A 146 33.82 9.30 9.72
CA LEU A 146 34.17 9.77 11.06
C LEU A 146 33.95 11.27 11.21
N GLU A 147 34.34 12.09 10.23
CA GLU A 147 34.07 13.54 10.23
C GLU A 147 32.58 13.85 10.29
N LEU A 148 31.76 13.11 9.55
CA LEU A 148 30.29 13.25 9.58
C LEU A 148 29.74 12.98 10.99
N LEU A 149 30.22 11.93 11.65
CA LEU A 149 29.83 11.59 13.03
C LEU A 149 30.33 12.62 14.05
N TYR A 150 31.63 12.91 14.04
CA TYR A 150 32.30 13.69 15.07
C TYR A 150 32.06 15.19 14.94
N VAL A 151 32.27 15.73 13.74
CA VAL A 151 32.28 17.17 13.50
C VAL A 151 30.88 17.64 13.14
N GLN A 152 30.22 16.93 12.22
CA GLN A 152 28.91 17.34 11.71
C GLN A 152 27.74 16.77 12.53
N LYS A 153 28.02 15.89 13.50
CA LYS A 153 27.03 15.26 14.39
C LYS A 153 25.89 14.58 13.62
N VAL A 154 26.18 14.06 12.43
CA VAL A 154 25.22 13.28 11.64
C VAL A 154 24.95 11.98 12.37
N LEU A 155 23.68 11.57 12.42
CA LEU A 155 23.28 10.34 13.10
C LEU A 155 23.89 9.11 12.41
N PRO A 156 24.32 8.07 13.16
CA PRO A 156 24.82 6.82 12.59
C PRO A 156 23.85 6.18 11.60
N THR A 157 22.54 6.26 11.89
CA THR A 157 21.49 5.76 11.01
C THR A 157 21.53 6.49 9.67
N VAL A 158 21.70 7.81 9.62
CA VAL A 158 21.82 8.58 8.36
C VAL A 158 23.10 8.24 7.59
N ILE A 159 24.20 7.95 8.29
CA ILE A 159 25.46 7.59 7.63
C ILE A 159 25.40 6.18 7.05
N SER A 160 24.71 5.24 7.70
CA SER A 160 24.54 3.89 7.16
C SER A 160 23.92 3.89 5.77
N THR A 161 23.15 4.93 5.44
CA THR A 161 22.31 5.04 4.26
C THR A 161 22.87 6.00 3.21
N ALA A 162 23.91 6.76 3.57
CA ALA A 162 24.60 7.66 2.66
C ALA A 162 25.33 6.87 1.56
N PRO A 163 25.60 7.50 0.39
CA PRO A 163 26.43 6.90 -0.65
C PRO A 163 27.70 6.28 -0.07
N LEU A 164 28.02 5.07 -0.51
CA LEU A 164 29.08 4.29 0.11
C LEU A 164 30.44 4.99 -0.06
N TRP A 165 30.64 5.67 -1.18
CA TRP A 165 31.80 6.51 -1.43
C TRP A 165 31.38 7.98 -1.38
N PRO A 166 32.14 8.86 -0.68
CA PRO A 166 31.76 10.27 -0.54
C PRO A 166 31.85 11.06 -1.86
N SER A 167 32.58 10.53 -2.84
CA SER A 167 32.68 11.02 -4.20
C SER A 167 32.41 9.86 -5.17
N GLN A 168 33.37 9.50 -6.00
CA GLN A 168 33.28 8.35 -6.88
C GLN A 168 33.99 7.15 -6.25
N ALA A 169 33.45 5.95 -6.45
CA ALA A 169 34.16 4.73 -6.10
C ALA A 169 35.49 4.63 -6.88
N PRO A 170 36.58 4.12 -6.28
CA PRO A 170 37.83 3.90 -6.98
C PRO A 170 37.65 3.01 -8.22
N ILE A 171 38.42 3.26 -9.28
CA ILE A 171 38.33 2.50 -10.54
C ILE A 171 38.51 1.00 -10.29
N SER A 172 39.44 0.62 -9.41
CA SER A 172 39.68 -0.78 -9.03
C SER A 172 38.46 -1.44 -8.39
N VAL A 173 37.69 -0.70 -7.59
CA VAL A 173 36.45 -1.16 -6.96
C VAL A 173 35.32 -1.27 -7.99
N ILE A 174 35.22 -0.32 -8.92
CA ILE A 174 34.23 -0.34 -10.01
C ILE A 174 34.48 -1.55 -10.93
N GLU A 175 35.72 -1.75 -11.38
CA GLU A 175 36.07 -2.89 -12.23
C GLU A 175 35.95 -4.23 -11.48
N GLY A 176 36.39 -4.28 -10.22
CA GLY A 176 36.19 -5.45 -9.37
C GLY A 176 34.72 -5.82 -9.22
N TYR A 177 33.85 -4.82 -9.01
CA TYR A 177 32.42 -5.05 -8.89
C TYR A 177 31.80 -5.53 -10.20
N LYS A 178 32.21 -4.97 -11.33
CA LYS A 178 31.77 -5.40 -12.66
C LYS A 178 32.12 -6.88 -12.91
N ILE A 179 33.33 -7.31 -12.55
CA ILE A 179 33.76 -8.71 -12.66
C ILE A 179 32.95 -9.61 -11.72
N LEU A 180 32.80 -9.20 -10.44
CA LEU A 180 32.00 -9.95 -9.46
C LEU A 180 30.55 -10.12 -9.94
N ARG A 181 29.92 -9.05 -10.42
CA ARG A 181 28.55 -9.07 -10.94
C ARG A 181 28.40 -10.05 -12.12
N GLN A 182 29.34 -10.03 -13.07
CA GLN A 182 29.34 -10.99 -14.19
C GLN A 182 29.47 -12.43 -13.71
N TYR A 183 30.38 -12.68 -12.76
CA TYR A 183 30.57 -13.99 -12.17
C TYR A 183 29.30 -14.47 -11.44
N LEU A 184 28.69 -13.65 -10.59
CA LEU A 184 27.46 -14.01 -9.88
C LEU A 184 26.31 -14.34 -10.83
N LEU A 185 26.13 -13.56 -11.91
CA LEU A 185 25.12 -13.85 -12.94
C LEU A 185 25.41 -15.16 -13.69
N SER A 186 26.69 -15.51 -13.88
CA SER A 186 27.07 -16.80 -14.47
C SER A 186 26.73 -18.01 -13.56
N GLN A 187 26.64 -17.79 -12.25
CA GLN A 187 26.20 -18.81 -11.29
C GLN A 187 24.66 -18.95 -11.23
N GLY A 188 23.91 -18.02 -11.83
CA GLY A 188 22.47 -18.11 -11.97
C GLY A 188 21.73 -16.80 -11.69
N ARG A 189 20.50 -16.68 -12.22
CA ARG A 189 19.65 -15.48 -12.03
C ARG A 189 19.24 -15.24 -10.58
N HIS A 190 19.30 -16.26 -9.72
CA HIS A 190 18.98 -16.13 -8.29
C HIS A 190 19.92 -15.13 -7.59
N TRP A 191 21.12 -14.85 -8.11
CA TRP A 191 22.02 -13.83 -7.54
C TRP A 191 21.61 -12.38 -7.81
N SER A 192 20.64 -12.14 -8.70
CA SER A 192 20.17 -10.78 -9.01
C SER A 192 19.64 -10.03 -7.79
N VAL A 193 19.15 -10.75 -6.76
CA VAL A 193 18.66 -10.13 -5.51
C VAL A 193 19.77 -9.43 -4.73
N TRP A 194 20.95 -10.04 -4.64
CA TRP A 194 22.12 -9.45 -3.96
C TRP A 194 22.79 -8.35 -4.78
N ILE A 195 22.83 -8.52 -6.11
CA ILE A 195 23.32 -7.48 -7.02
C ILE A 195 22.46 -6.23 -6.89
N GLY A 196 21.13 -6.37 -6.97
CA GLY A 196 20.21 -5.25 -6.81
C GLY A 196 20.27 -4.60 -5.43
N TRP A 197 20.41 -5.40 -4.36
CA TRP A 197 20.64 -4.89 -3.02
C TRP A 197 21.93 -4.06 -2.93
N TYR A 198 23.05 -4.58 -3.41
CA TYR A 198 24.33 -3.89 -3.33
C TYR A 198 24.39 -2.65 -4.24
N ASP A 199 23.77 -2.68 -5.41
CA ASP A 199 23.63 -1.51 -6.28
C ASP A 199 22.94 -0.35 -5.53
N LYS A 200 21.86 -0.64 -4.78
CA LYS A 200 21.17 0.37 -3.93
C LYS A 200 22.07 0.91 -2.82
N VAL A 201 22.85 0.03 -2.17
CA VAL A 201 23.81 0.43 -1.12
C VAL A 201 24.93 1.31 -1.70
N LEU A 202 25.45 0.96 -2.88
CA LEU A 202 26.57 1.67 -3.50
C LEU A 202 26.23 3.13 -3.81
N ILE A 203 25.05 3.37 -4.41
CA ILE A 203 24.58 4.72 -4.75
C ILE A 203 24.09 5.51 -3.54
N GLY A 204 23.86 4.86 -2.39
CA GLY A 204 23.20 5.46 -1.24
C GLY A 204 21.77 5.84 -1.58
N ALA A 205 21.00 4.88 -2.10
CA ALA A 205 19.65 5.12 -2.63
C ALA A 205 18.83 5.95 -1.64
N PRO A 206 18.10 6.99 -2.09
CA PRO A 206 17.30 7.83 -1.20
C PRO A 206 16.29 6.96 -0.46
N GLN A 207 16.61 6.69 0.81
CA GLN A 207 15.93 5.70 1.64
C GLN A 207 14.59 6.16 2.20
N ILE A 208 13.91 7.07 1.49
CA ILE A 208 12.52 7.40 1.82
C ILE A 208 11.63 6.15 1.62
N ASN A 209 12.08 5.15 0.84
CA ASN A 209 11.21 4.06 0.40
C ASN A 209 11.65 2.62 0.78
N THR A 210 12.72 2.40 1.54
CA THR A 210 13.11 1.02 1.97
C THR A 210 12.72 0.79 3.42
N SER A 211 11.81 -0.15 3.67
CA SER A 211 11.29 -0.46 5.01
C SER A 211 12.28 -1.31 5.84
N GLU A 212 12.03 -1.44 7.15
CA GLU A 212 12.82 -2.33 8.02
C GLU A 212 12.68 -3.79 7.62
N GLU A 213 11.50 -4.20 7.20
CA GLU A 213 11.18 -5.54 6.73
C GLU A 213 11.95 -5.88 5.46
N GLU A 214 12.10 -4.92 4.52
CA GLU A 214 12.88 -5.12 3.30
C GLU A 214 14.35 -5.40 3.59
N ASP A 215 14.98 -4.62 4.48
CA ASP A 215 16.37 -4.88 4.88
C ASP A 215 16.48 -6.17 5.69
N ALA A 216 15.49 -6.46 6.54
CA ALA A 216 15.42 -7.69 7.34
C ALA A 216 15.34 -8.94 6.45
N ALA A 217 14.73 -8.86 5.27
CA ALA A 217 14.60 -9.98 4.33
C ALA A 217 15.96 -10.58 3.92
N PHE A 218 17.04 -9.81 3.94
CA PHE A 218 18.42 -10.26 3.66
C PHE A 218 19.13 -10.86 4.89
N THR A 219 18.41 -11.05 5.99
CA THR A 219 18.91 -11.52 7.28
C THR A 219 18.10 -12.73 7.79
N ASP A 220 18.39 -13.21 9.00
CA ASP A 220 17.62 -14.27 9.67
C ASP A 220 16.30 -13.77 10.31
N LEU A 221 15.79 -12.61 9.90
CA LEU A 221 14.52 -12.04 10.35
C LEU A 221 13.50 -12.03 9.21
N PRO A 222 12.21 -12.31 9.48
CA PRO A 222 11.65 -12.72 10.78
C PRO A 222 11.95 -14.18 11.17
N GLY A 223 12.47 -15.00 10.24
CA GLY A 223 12.90 -16.38 10.48
C GLY A 223 14.24 -16.71 9.82
N GLY A 224 14.89 -17.77 10.26
CA GLY A 224 16.19 -18.18 9.70
C GLY A 224 16.08 -18.49 8.20
N LEU A 225 17.11 -18.11 7.44
CA LEU A 225 17.24 -18.51 6.04
C LEU A 225 17.96 -19.88 5.94
N LEU A 226 17.75 -20.58 4.83
CA LEU A 226 18.30 -21.92 4.56
C LEU A 226 19.79 -21.87 4.13
N TRP A 227 20.65 -21.23 4.92
CA TRP A 227 22.05 -20.96 4.56
C TRP A 227 22.89 -22.20 4.24
N ARG A 228 22.50 -23.38 4.76
CA ARG A 228 23.20 -24.65 4.52
C ARG A 228 22.83 -25.32 3.21
N ASP A 229 21.73 -24.90 2.58
CA ASP A 229 21.19 -25.51 1.37
C ASP A 229 21.74 -24.82 0.10
N GLY A 230 22.61 -23.83 0.28
CA GLY A 230 23.31 -23.12 -0.78
C GLY A 230 22.64 -21.81 -1.23
N PRO A 231 23.28 -21.07 -2.15
CA PRO A 231 22.82 -19.74 -2.56
C PRO A 231 21.45 -19.71 -3.23
N GLU A 232 21.10 -20.73 -4.00
CA GLU A 232 19.82 -20.76 -4.72
C GLU A 232 18.63 -20.82 -3.74
N SER A 233 18.68 -21.71 -2.74
CA SER A 233 17.62 -21.82 -1.73
C SER A 233 17.47 -20.54 -0.91
N VAL A 234 18.59 -19.95 -0.45
CA VAL A 234 18.56 -18.69 0.29
C VAL A 234 17.97 -17.56 -0.55
N ASN A 235 18.47 -17.38 -1.78
CA ASN A 235 18.07 -16.26 -2.61
C ASN A 235 16.60 -16.39 -3.06
N THR A 236 16.11 -17.61 -3.26
CA THR A 236 14.68 -17.87 -3.53
C THR A 236 13.82 -17.42 -2.36
N GLU A 237 14.17 -17.80 -1.14
CA GLU A 237 13.46 -17.38 0.08
C GLU A 237 13.51 -15.86 0.28
N ILE A 238 14.65 -15.19 0.03
CA ILE A 238 14.74 -13.72 0.08
C ILE A 238 13.77 -13.08 -0.93
N VAL A 239 13.73 -13.59 -2.17
CA VAL A 239 12.80 -13.12 -3.20
C VAL A 239 11.35 -13.31 -2.77
N GLU A 240 11.01 -14.44 -2.14
CA GLU A 240 9.67 -14.67 -1.61
C GLU A 240 9.31 -13.70 -0.47
N ARG A 241 10.25 -13.41 0.45
CA ARG A 241 10.05 -12.41 1.51
C ARG A 241 9.81 -11.03 0.94
N LEU A 242 10.64 -10.58 0.00
CA LEU A 242 10.50 -9.28 -0.64
C LEU A 242 9.15 -9.16 -1.38
N LYS A 243 8.71 -10.22 -2.08
CA LYS A 243 7.37 -10.27 -2.71
C LYS A 243 6.24 -10.15 -1.68
N LYS A 244 6.38 -10.77 -0.49
CA LYS A 244 5.39 -10.67 0.58
C LYS A 244 5.33 -9.25 1.16
N ILE A 245 6.48 -8.60 1.34
CA ILE A 245 6.57 -7.23 1.85
C ILE A 245 5.96 -6.25 0.83
N GLU A 246 6.33 -6.38 -0.44
CA GLU A 246 5.76 -5.58 -1.52
C GLU A 246 4.23 -5.78 -1.62
N ALA A 247 3.76 -7.01 -1.49
CA ALA A 247 2.33 -7.30 -1.44
C ALA A 247 1.64 -6.64 -0.23
N ALA A 248 2.22 -6.75 0.96
CA ALA A 248 1.67 -6.12 2.17
C ALA A 248 1.61 -4.58 2.05
N ALA A 249 2.68 -3.95 1.54
CA ALA A 249 2.70 -2.52 1.29
C ALA A 249 1.66 -2.10 0.24
N ALA A 250 1.45 -2.92 -0.79
CA ALA A 250 0.39 -2.71 -1.77
C ALA A 250 -1.01 -2.90 -1.17
N ASP A 251 -1.21 -3.82 -0.22
CA ASP A 251 -2.49 -3.99 0.50
C ASP A 251 -2.84 -2.76 1.32
N GLU A 252 -1.87 -2.26 2.10
CA GLU A 252 -2.03 -1.07 2.92
C GLU A 252 -2.29 0.19 2.08
N ALA A 253 -1.75 0.23 0.85
CA ALA A 253 -1.99 1.32 -0.07
C ALA A 253 -3.39 1.29 -0.70
N ILE A 254 -3.99 0.11 -0.87
CA ILE A 254 -5.34 0.00 -1.43
C ILE A 254 -6.35 0.27 -0.31
N PRO A 255 -7.20 1.30 -0.42
CA PRO A 255 -8.16 1.61 0.62
C PRO A 255 -9.16 0.46 0.82
N ASP A 256 -9.60 0.29 2.06
CA ASP A 256 -10.74 -0.57 2.36
C ASP A 256 -12.00 -0.07 1.64
N GLN A 257 -12.96 -0.98 1.45
CA GLN A 257 -14.25 -0.56 0.88
C GLN A 257 -14.97 0.40 1.84
N PHE A 258 -15.35 1.55 1.32
CA PHE A 258 -16.15 2.54 2.06
C PHE A 258 -17.64 2.22 1.96
N PRO A 259 -18.46 2.70 2.92
CA PRO A 259 -19.91 2.76 2.75
C PRO A 259 -20.27 3.44 1.43
N ALA A 260 -20.92 2.68 0.55
CA ALA A 260 -21.35 3.14 -0.76
C ALA A 260 -22.59 2.33 -1.20
N PRO A 261 -23.34 2.83 -2.20
CA PRO A 261 -24.45 2.09 -2.81
C PRO A 261 -24.08 0.71 -3.33
N VAL A 262 -22.88 0.59 -3.89
CA VAL A 262 -22.37 -0.70 -4.36
C VAL A 262 -21.08 -0.99 -3.62
N ARG A 263 -21.17 -2.01 -2.77
CA ARG A 263 -20.02 -2.76 -2.27
C ARG A 263 -19.94 -4.07 -3.03
N VAL A 264 -18.74 -4.60 -3.15
CA VAL A 264 -18.53 -5.83 -3.93
C VAL A 264 -17.93 -6.92 -3.08
N GLU A 265 -18.28 -8.15 -3.40
CA GLU A 265 -17.73 -9.35 -2.81
C GLU A 265 -17.57 -10.43 -3.87
N GLU A 266 -16.88 -11.51 -3.51
CA GLU A 266 -16.86 -12.71 -4.33
C GLU A 266 -17.99 -13.63 -3.88
N ARG A 267 -18.82 -14.05 -4.83
CA ARG A 267 -19.89 -15.03 -4.60
C ARG A 267 -19.98 -15.92 -5.83
N ASP A 268 -19.93 -17.24 -5.63
CA ASP A 268 -20.00 -18.24 -6.69
C ASP A 268 -19.02 -17.99 -7.85
N GLY A 269 -17.78 -17.60 -7.53
CA GLY A 269 -16.73 -17.30 -8.50
C GLY A 269 -16.94 -16.03 -9.34
N LYS A 270 -17.88 -15.18 -8.95
CA LYS A 270 -18.19 -13.91 -9.60
C LYS A 270 -18.01 -12.73 -8.66
N VAL A 271 -17.69 -11.57 -9.23
CA VAL A 271 -17.78 -10.29 -8.52
C VAL A 271 -19.26 -9.94 -8.45
N SER A 272 -19.77 -9.87 -7.23
CA SER A 272 -21.18 -9.68 -6.94
C SER A 272 -21.37 -8.45 -6.05
N LYS A 273 -22.54 -7.83 -6.11
CA LYS A 273 -22.92 -6.80 -5.14
C LYS A 273 -23.07 -7.46 -3.76
N ALA A 274 -22.40 -6.91 -2.75
CA ALA A 274 -22.56 -7.34 -1.38
C ALA A 274 -24.01 -7.05 -0.93
N SER A 275 -24.65 -8.04 -0.31
CA SER A 275 -26.05 -7.88 0.11
C SER A 275 -26.15 -7.03 1.36
N ASP A 276 -27.19 -6.19 1.42
CA ASP A 276 -27.49 -5.38 2.59
C ASP A 276 -28.65 -5.93 3.41
N ARG A 277 -29.19 -7.11 3.06
CA ARG A 277 -30.34 -7.75 3.73
C ARG A 277 -30.17 -7.87 5.25
N ASP A 278 -28.93 -8.13 5.69
CA ASP A 278 -28.57 -8.32 7.10
C ASP A 278 -28.06 -7.06 7.79
N SER A 279 -28.14 -5.89 7.14
CA SER A 279 -27.71 -4.64 7.78
C SER A 279 -28.60 -4.30 8.97
N SER A 280 -28.02 -3.70 10.00
CA SER A 280 -28.76 -3.20 11.16
C SER A 280 -29.73 -2.06 10.79
N LEU A 281 -30.74 -1.84 11.64
CA LEU A 281 -31.64 -0.69 11.56
C LEU A 281 -31.34 0.25 12.72
N ALA A 282 -31.47 1.55 12.49
CA ALA A 282 -31.38 2.57 13.54
C ALA A 282 -32.65 2.63 14.42
N ALA A 283 -33.69 1.86 14.08
CA ALA A 283 -34.95 1.75 14.81
C ALA A 283 -35.39 0.28 14.93
N SER A 284 -36.38 -0.01 15.78
CA SER A 284 -36.93 -1.36 15.84
C SER A 284 -37.65 -1.72 14.53
N GLU A 285 -37.69 -3.01 14.18
CA GLU A 285 -38.45 -3.48 12.99
C GLU A 285 -39.94 -3.13 13.05
N ARG A 286 -40.49 -3.00 14.27
CA ARG A 286 -41.85 -2.54 14.48
C ARG A 286 -41.98 -1.07 14.10
N ASP A 287 -41.12 -0.20 14.64
CA ASP A 287 -41.16 1.24 14.34
C ASP A 287 -40.86 1.54 12.87
N PHE A 288 -40.11 0.66 12.19
CA PHE A 288 -39.90 0.75 10.74
C PHE A 288 -41.16 0.39 9.96
N ARG A 289 -41.87 -0.68 10.35
CA ARG A 289 -43.15 -1.08 9.72
C ARG A 289 -44.25 -0.04 9.96
N ASP A 290 -44.40 0.41 11.21
CA ASP A 290 -45.40 1.39 11.62
C ASP A 290 -45.21 2.73 10.87
N TRP A 291 -43.99 3.03 10.43
CA TRP A 291 -43.71 4.15 9.53
C TRP A 291 -44.02 3.82 8.05
N ARG A 292 -43.53 2.67 7.58
CA ARG A 292 -43.50 2.34 6.16
C ARG A 292 -44.89 2.13 5.58
N ASP A 293 -45.74 1.39 6.27
CA ASP A 293 -47.02 0.95 5.71
C ASP A 293 -47.94 2.16 5.39
N PRO A 294 -48.10 3.17 6.29
CA PRO A 294 -48.83 4.40 5.95
C PRO A 294 -48.22 5.21 4.79
N VAL A 295 -46.89 5.20 4.63
CA VAL A 295 -46.22 5.90 3.53
C VAL A 295 -46.50 5.21 2.19
N VAL A 296 -46.52 3.88 2.17
CA VAL A 296 -46.88 3.10 0.98
C VAL A 296 -48.33 3.37 0.58
N ASP A 297 -49.26 3.35 1.54
CA ASP A 297 -50.67 3.65 1.28
C ASP A 297 -50.86 5.07 0.70
N HIS A 298 -50.14 6.07 1.25
CA HIS A 298 -50.19 7.45 0.75
C HIS A 298 -49.62 7.58 -0.68
N ILE A 299 -48.55 6.86 -1.00
CA ILE A 299 -47.99 6.81 -2.36
C ILE A 299 -49.01 6.22 -3.34
N ASP A 300 -49.71 5.15 -2.97
CA ASP A 300 -50.70 4.50 -3.82
C ASP A 300 -51.92 5.41 -4.05
N GLU A 301 -52.39 6.11 -3.00
CA GLU A 301 -53.46 7.11 -3.11
C GLU A 301 -53.09 8.24 -4.09
N LEU A 302 -51.91 8.85 -3.92
CA LEU A 302 -51.41 9.91 -4.79
C LEU A 302 -51.24 9.42 -6.24
N SER A 303 -50.78 8.19 -6.43
CA SER A 303 -50.57 7.60 -7.76
C SER A 303 -51.89 7.33 -8.50
N ALA A 304 -52.96 7.04 -7.76
CA ALA A 304 -54.29 6.78 -8.31
C ALA A 304 -55.09 8.06 -8.59
N GLY A 305 -54.80 9.15 -7.87
CA GLY A 305 -55.48 10.44 -8.00
C GLY A 305 -54.81 11.40 -8.98
N ASP A 306 -54.42 12.56 -8.46
CA ASP A 306 -53.95 13.76 -9.20
C ASP A 306 -52.73 13.54 -10.10
N PHE A 307 -52.01 12.43 -9.92
CA PHE A 307 -50.80 12.08 -10.67
C PHE A 307 -51.00 10.89 -11.61
N SER A 308 -52.24 10.60 -12.04
CA SER A 308 -52.54 9.49 -12.95
C SER A 308 -51.85 9.63 -14.32
N GLN A 309 -51.86 8.56 -15.12
CA GLN A 309 -51.37 8.59 -16.50
C GLN A 309 -52.08 9.65 -17.33
N GLY A 310 -51.32 10.38 -18.15
CA GLY A 310 -51.85 11.40 -19.05
C GLY A 310 -51.95 12.80 -18.42
N THR A 311 -51.58 12.96 -17.15
CA THR A 311 -51.37 14.28 -16.55
C THR A 311 -50.03 14.87 -16.99
N ASN A 312 -49.89 16.20 -16.96
CA ASN A 312 -48.62 16.87 -17.27
C ASN A 312 -47.54 16.61 -16.20
N HIS A 313 -47.89 15.98 -15.07
CA HIS A 313 -47.00 15.73 -13.92
C HIS A 313 -46.23 14.41 -14.01
N GLY A 314 -45.92 13.95 -15.22
CA GLY A 314 -45.31 12.63 -15.46
C GLY A 314 -44.09 12.33 -14.58
N ARG A 315 -43.22 13.31 -14.34
CA ARG A 315 -42.04 13.15 -13.47
C ARG A 315 -42.37 12.85 -12.01
N VAL A 316 -43.43 13.45 -11.45
CA VAL A 316 -43.86 13.16 -10.07
C VAL A 316 -44.42 11.75 -10.00
N ARG A 317 -45.29 11.41 -10.95
CA ARG A 317 -45.83 10.06 -11.08
C ARG A 317 -44.73 9.01 -11.19
N ASP A 318 -43.72 9.23 -12.02
CA ASP A 318 -42.61 8.28 -12.19
C ASP A 318 -41.85 8.04 -10.88
N ARG A 319 -41.70 9.08 -10.03
CA ARG A 319 -41.11 8.94 -8.69
C ARG A 319 -42.01 8.17 -7.73
N LEU A 320 -43.30 8.49 -7.70
CA LEU A 320 -44.27 7.76 -6.88
C LEU A 320 -44.31 6.27 -7.25
N LEU A 321 -44.32 5.96 -8.55
CA LEU A 321 -44.26 4.59 -9.08
C LEU A 321 -42.92 3.90 -8.77
N ALA A 322 -41.82 4.65 -8.64
CA ALA A 322 -40.57 4.07 -8.18
C ALA A 322 -40.67 3.69 -6.69
N PHE A 323 -41.19 4.57 -5.84
CA PHE A 323 -41.35 4.27 -4.42
C PHE A 323 -42.33 3.12 -4.15
N SER A 324 -43.45 3.04 -4.87
CA SER A 324 -44.41 1.94 -4.73
C SER A 324 -43.82 0.57 -5.12
N LYS A 325 -42.74 0.54 -5.91
CA LYS A 325 -42.00 -0.69 -6.20
C LYS A 325 -40.91 -0.99 -5.17
N LEU A 326 -40.29 0.04 -4.59
CA LEU A 326 -39.10 -0.11 -3.76
C LEU A 326 -39.41 -0.31 -2.27
N LEU A 327 -40.48 0.28 -1.75
CA LEU A 327 -40.80 0.24 -0.32
C LEU A 327 -41.54 -1.04 0.13
N PRO A 328 -42.46 -1.64 -0.66
CA PRO A 328 -43.13 -2.87 -0.24
C PRO A 328 -42.20 -4.08 -0.15
N GLY A 329 -42.57 -5.08 0.66
CA GLY A 329 -41.88 -6.37 0.79
C GLY A 329 -41.35 -6.65 2.20
N ALA A 330 -40.46 -7.64 2.34
CA ALA A 330 -39.80 -7.91 3.62
C ALA A 330 -38.78 -6.80 3.94
N ILE A 331 -38.55 -6.54 5.23
CA ILE A 331 -37.58 -5.53 5.68
C ILE A 331 -36.18 -5.80 5.08
N ALA A 332 -35.77 -7.07 5.00
CA ALA A 332 -34.51 -7.47 4.37
C ALA A 332 -34.40 -7.00 2.90
N ASP A 333 -35.48 -7.13 2.12
CA ASP A 333 -35.49 -6.68 0.71
C ASP A 333 -35.48 -5.15 0.61
N VAL A 334 -36.07 -4.45 1.57
CA VAL A 334 -36.01 -2.98 1.65
C VAL A 334 -34.59 -2.50 1.99
N LYS A 335 -33.92 -3.16 2.94
CA LYS A 335 -32.51 -2.89 3.26
C LYS A 335 -31.60 -3.10 2.06
N ASP A 336 -31.80 -4.15 1.29
CA ASP A 336 -31.02 -4.42 0.07
C ASP A 336 -31.19 -3.34 -1.02
N ARG A 337 -32.33 -2.63 -0.99
CA ARG A 337 -32.68 -1.54 -1.91
C ARG A 337 -32.48 -0.15 -1.29
N GLN A 338 -31.93 -0.03 -0.09
CA GLN A 338 -31.92 1.21 0.69
C GLN A 338 -31.30 2.40 -0.05
N PHE A 339 -30.17 2.20 -0.74
CA PHE A 339 -29.52 3.28 -1.48
C PHE A 339 -30.33 3.75 -2.69
N ARG A 340 -31.02 2.81 -3.36
CA ARG A 340 -31.93 3.17 -4.45
C ARG A 340 -33.12 3.98 -3.93
N ILE A 341 -33.68 3.60 -2.79
CA ILE A 341 -34.75 4.38 -2.14
C ILE A 341 -34.23 5.77 -1.77
N GLY A 342 -33.08 5.86 -1.08
CA GLY A 342 -32.49 7.13 -0.69
C GLY A 342 -32.23 8.07 -1.86
N TYR A 343 -31.74 7.54 -2.98
CA TYR A 343 -31.54 8.32 -4.20
C TYR A 343 -32.85 8.81 -4.82
N GLU A 344 -33.89 7.98 -4.85
CA GLU A 344 -35.20 8.45 -5.30
C GLU A 344 -35.78 9.51 -4.35
N VAL A 345 -35.52 9.45 -3.04
CA VAL A 345 -35.89 10.51 -2.08
C VAL A 345 -35.17 11.82 -2.38
N GLU A 346 -33.87 11.80 -2.62
CA GLU A 346 -33.07 12.97 -3.00
C GLU A 346 -33.57 13.59 -4.33
N ARG A 347 -33.84 12.75 -5.33
CA ARG A 347 -34.41 13.18 -6.63
C ARG A 347 -35.80 13.77 -6.47
N PHE A 348 -36.61 13.20 -5.58
CA PHE A 348 -37.94 13.71 -5.28
C PHE A 348 -37.85 15.07 -4.59
N GLU A 349 -36.94 15.27 -3.64
CA GLU A 349 -36.69 16.56 -3.00
C GLU A 349 -36.26 17.64 -4.02
N GLY A 350 -35.32 17.32 -4.92
CA GLY A 350 -34.91 18.21 -6.01
C GLY A 350 -36.05 18.56 -6.97
N LEU A 351 -36.89 17.57 -7.30
CA LEU A 351 -38.07 17.78 -8.15
C LEU A 351 -39.07 18.74 -7.49
N LEU A 352 -39.38 18.56 -6.21
CA LEU A 352 -40.28 19.44 -5.48
C LEU A 352 -39.72 20.87 -5.35
N ALA A 353 -38.41 21.03 -5.18
CA ALA A 353 -37.77 22.33 -5.23
C ALA A 353 -37.99 23.02 -6.60
N ALA A 354 -37.81 22.29 -7.70
CA ALA A 354 -38.02 22.82 -9.06
C ALA A 354 -39.48 23.25 -9.32
N TYR A 355 -40.46 22.50 -8.82
CA TYR A 355 -41.86 22.89 -8.88
C TYR A 355 -42.15 24.19 -8.11
N ARG A 356 -41.55 24.38 -6.94
CA ARG A 356 -41.73 25.61 -6.14
C ARG A 356 -41.12 26.84 -6.79
N THR A 357 -39.96 26.68 -7.44
CA THR A 357 -39.30 27.80 -8.12
C THR A 357 -39.96 28.14 -9.46
N GLY A 358 -40.90 27.33 -9.92
CA GLY A 358 -41.62 27.57 -11.19
C GLY A 358 -40.68 27.60 -12.39
N GLY A 359 -39.71 26.67 -12.46
CA GLY A 359 -38.79 26.60 -13.60
C GLY A 359 -39.53 26.58 -14.94
N ASP A 360 -38.93 27.14 -15.98
CA ASP A 360 -39.59 27.54 -17.25
C ASP A 360 -40.47 26.48 -17.94
N ASP A 361 -40.30 25.18 -17.62
CA ASP A 361 -41.05 24.05 -18.21
C ASP A 361 -41.84 23.21 -17.18
N MET A 362 -41.98 23.65 -15.93
CA MET A 362 -42.64 22.87 -14.88
C MET A 362 -44.16 23.12 -14.89
N PRO A 363 -45.00 22.07 -14.92
CA PRO A 363 -46.45 22.24 -14.82
C PRO A 363 -46.83 22.79 -13.43
N VAL A 364 -47.87 23.62 -13.37
CA VAL A 364 -48.29 24.25 -12.11
C VAL A 364 -49.01 23.23 -11.25
N LEU A 365 -48.47 22.95 -10.06
CA LEU A 365 -49.17 22.20 -9.01
C LEU A 365 -50.01 23.17 -8.17
N THR A 366 -51.17 22.71 -7.70
CA THR A 366 -51.95 23.45 -6.71
C THR A 366 -51.21 23.51 -5.37
N ALA A 367 -51.52 24.50 -4.54
CA ALA A 367 -50.92 24.61 -3.21
C ALA A 367 -51.17 23.36 -2.35
N ALA A 368 -52.38 22.77 -2.47
CA ALA A 368 -52.75 21.55 -1.75
C ALA A 368 -51.91 20.35 -2.18
N GLN A 369 -51.69 20.18 -3.50
CA GLN A 369 -50.84 19.10 -4.03
C GLN A 369 -49.38 19.25 -3.59
N LEU A 370 -48.84 20.47 -3.62
CA LEU A 370 -47.48 20.72 -3.15
C LEU A 370 -47.33 20.42 -1.65
N GLU A 371 -48.31 20.84 -0.84
CA GLU A 371 -48.31 20.54 0.59
C GLU A 371 -48.35 19.04 0.86
N ASP A 372 -49.16 18.29 0.11
CA ASP A 372 -49.28 16.84 0.31
C ASP A 372 -48.00 16.08 -0.11
N LEU A 373 -47.41 16.45 -1.25
CA LEU A 373 -46.11 15.92 -1.68
C LEU A 373 -44.99 16.26 -0.69
N ASP A 374 -45.06 17.42 -0.03
CA ASP A 374 -44.11 17.80 1.01
C ASP A 374 -44.22 16.97 2.28
N ARG A 375 -45.46 16.66 2.70
CA ARG A 375 -45.69 15.73 3.82
C ARG A 375 -45.11 14.36 3.50
N LEU A 376 -45.36 13.86 2.29
CA LEU A 376 -44.76 12.61 1.82
C LEU A 376 -43.23 12.67 1.81
N ARG A 377 -42.63 13.76 1.30
CA ARG A 377 -41.17 13.95 1.29
C ARG A 377 -40.58 13.89 2.70
N VAL A 378 -41.19 14.59 3.67
CA VAL A 378 -40.75 14.57 5.06
C VAL A 378 -40.85 13.16 5.64
N ALA A 379 -41.96 12.46 5.41
CA ALA A 379 -42.16 11.09 5.87
C ALA A 379 -41.11 10.14 5.26
N LEU A 380 -40.85 10.23 3.96
CA LEU A 380 -39.83 9.45 3.27
C LEU A 380 -38.42 9.67 3.86
N LYS A 381 -38.06 10.94 4.11
CA LYS A 381 -36.77 11.30 4.70
C LYS A 381 -36.61 10.72 6.11
N MET A 382 -37.64 10.88 6.96
CA MET A 382 -37.63 10.32 8.31
C MET A 382 -37.50 8.79 8.33
N GLY A 383 -38.06 8.10 7.33
CA GLY A 383 -37.98 6.66 7.26
C GLY A 383 -36.67 6.12 6.71
N ILE A 384 -36.12 6.75 5.67
CA ILE A 384 -34.84 6.33 5.11
C ILE A 384 -33.71 6.52 6.12
N ASP A 385 -33.79 7.54 6.99
CA ASP A 385 -32.82 7.75 8.07
C ASP A 385 -32.85 6.62 9.13
N LYS A 386 -33.90 5.77 9.14
CA LYS A 386 -33.93 4.55 9.97
C LYS A 386 -33.09 3.41 9.39
N LEU A 387 -32.67 3.51 8.13
CA LEU A 387 -31.77 2.56 7.47
C LEU A 387 -30.32 2.96 7.76
N GLU A 388 -29.69 2.25 8.70
CA GLU A 388 -28.42 2.66 9.30
C GLU A 388 -27.31 2.90 8.26
N ARG A 389 -27.19 2.03 7.26
CA ARG A 389 -26.16 2.18 6.22
C ARG A 389 -26.38 3.39 5.32
N TRP A 390 -27.63 3.73 5.01
CA TRP A 390 -27.95 4.96 4.30
C TRP A 390 -27.56 6.19 5.13
N SER A 391 -27.94 6.22 6.41
CA SER A 391 -27.59 7.32 7.31
C SER A 391 -26.07 7.49 7.46
N ASP A 392 -25.35 6.39 7.65
CA ASP A 392 -23.88 6.41 7.73
C ASP A 392 -23.23 6.91 6.45
N PHE A 393 -23.74 6.46 5.31
CA PHE A 393 -23.29 6.94 4.01
C PHE A 393 -23.52 8.44 3.84
N CYS A 394 -24.72 8.95 4.14
CA CYS A 394 -25.04 10.37 4.03
C CYS A 394 -24.14 11.24 4.92
N ARG A 395 -23.82 10.78 6.13
CA ARG A 395 -22.88 11.45 7.02
C ARG A 395 -21.49 11.58 6.38
N GLN A 396 -20.97 10.52 5.78
CA GLN A 396 -19.67 10.54 5.11
C GLN A 396 -19.69 11.38 3.82
N ALA A 397 -20.78 11.30 3.05
CA ALA A 397 -20.95 12.10 1.84
C ALA A 397 -20.99 13.61 2.13
N GLY A 398 -21.48 14.02 3.30
CA GLY A 398 -21.48 15.42 3.75
C GLY A 398 -20.09 15.97 4.05
N GLU A 399 -19.13 15.11 4.40
CA GLU A 399 -17.75 15.47 4.74
C GLU A 399 -16.79 15.29 3.55
N GLY A 400 -17.13 14.43 2.59
CA GLY A 400 -16.30 14.06 1.45
C GLY A 400 -16.19 15.12 0.35
N ALA A 401 -14.96 15.42 -0.07
CA ALA A 401 -14.70 16.33 -1.19
C ALA A 401 -15.15 15.74 -2.54
N GLU A 402 -15.31 14.42 -2.63
CA GLU A 402 -15.61 13.69 -3.86
C GLU A 402 -16.99 14.01 -4.45
N GLY A 403 -17.93 14.50 -3.61
CA GLY A 403 -19.24 14.96 -4.08
C GLY A 403 -19.17 16.19 -5.01
N GLY A 404 -18.02 16.85 -5.11
CA GLY A 404 -17.78 17.95 -6.04
C GLY A 404 -17.31 17.54 -7.45
N ALA A 405 -17.19 16.24 -7.74
CA ALA A 405 -16.75 15.77 -9.05
C ALA A 405 -17.72 16.19 -10.18
N ASN A 406 -17.20 16.26 -11.40
CA ASN A 406 -18.04 16.52 -12.57
C ASN A 406 -19.00 15.34 -12.80
N ALA A 407 -20.30 15.59 -12.62
CA ALA A 407 -21.34 14.58 -12.71
C ALA A 407 -21.37 13.81 -14.04
N GLN A 408 -21.17 14.50 -15.16
CA GLN A 408 -21.14 13.87 -16.48
C GLN A 408 -19.92 12.96 -16.64
N ALA A 409 -18.74 13.43 -16.23
CA ALA A 409 -17.51 12.63 -16.31
C ALA A 409 -17.60 11.35 -15.45
N VAL A 410 -18.26 11.43 -14.28
CA VAL A 410 -18.54 10.27 -13.42
C VAL A 410 -19.53 9.32 -14.11
N ALA A 411 -20.63 9.83 -14.66
CA ALA A 411 -21.61 9.01 -15.37
C ALA A 411 -20.98 8.26 -16.56
N ASP A 412 -20.17 8.95 -17.37
CA ASP A 412 -19.53 8.35 -18.55
C ASP A 412 -18.52 7.26 -18.16
N ALA A 413 -17.74 7.50 -17.10
CA ALA A 413 -16.82 6.48 -16.58
C ALA A 413 -17.57 5.24 -16.06
N LEU A 414 -18.69 5.42 -15.35
CA LEU A 414 -19.51 4.29 -14.89
C LEU A 414 -20.10 3.49 -16.05
N GLU A 415 -20.59 4.13 -17.12
CA GLU A 415 -21.07 3.41 -18.31
C GLU A 415 -19.97 2.60 -18.99
N GLU A 416 -18.75 3.14 -19.05
CA GLU A 416 -17.60 2.39 -19.57
C GLU A 416 -17.31 1.15 -18.71
N MET A 417 -17.34 1.29 -17.38
CA MET A 417 -17.21 0.14 -16.46
C MET A 417 -18.33 -0.90 -16.68
N VAL A 418 -19.57 -0.46 -16.90
CA VAL A 418 -20.71 -1.33 -17.23
C VAL A 418 -20.46 -2.09 -18.52
N ALA A 419 -20.02 -1.40 -19.57
CA ALA A 419 -19.72 -2.02 -20.86
C ALA A 419 -18.62 -3.10 -20.72
N ASP A 420 -17.60 -2.87 -19.89
CA ASP A 420 -16.55 -3.87 -19.64
C ASP A 420 -17.04 -5.07 -18.84
N MET A 421 -17.88 -4.85 -17.82
CA MET A 421 -18.53 -5.93 -17.07
C MET A 421 -19.39 -6.80 -18.00
N GLU A 422 -20.15 -6.18 -18.90
CA GLU A 422 -21.03 -6.87 -19.86
C GLU A 422 -20.27 -7.59 -20.98
N ARG A 423 -19.05 -7.16 -21.32
CA ARG A 423 -18.14 -7.92 -22.20
C ARG A 423 -17.61 -9.19 -21.55
N THR A 424 -17.66 -9.28 -20.22
CA THR A 424 -17.10 -10.40 -19.45
C THR A 424 -18.11 -10.99 -18.43
N PRO A 425 -19.33 -11.37 -18.88
CA PRO A 425 -20.47 -11.67 -17.99
C PRO A 425 -20.27 -12.95 -17.15
N LYS A 426 -19.29 -13.79 -17.50
CA LYS A 426 -18.94 -14.97 -16.69
C LYS A 426 -18.32 -14.62 -15.34
N PHE A 427 -17.75 -13.42 -15.19
CA PHE A 427 -17.05 -13.00 -13.98
C PHE A 427 -17.84 -12.01 -13.13
N PHE A 428 -18.97 -11.52 -13.61
CA PHE A 428 -19.79 -10.54 -12.92
C PHE A 428 -21.21 -11.08 -12.73
N ASP A 429 -21.76 -10.90 -11.53
CA ASP A 429 -23.18 -11.10 -11.33
C ASP A 429 -23.97 -10.03 -12.11
N PRO A 430 -25.05 -10.37 -12.83
CA PRO A 430 -25.81 -9.41 -13.64
C PRO A 430 -26.43 -8.25 -12.84
N GLU A 431 -26.64 -8.40 -11.52
CA GLU A 431 -27.09 -7.30 -10.66
C GLU A 431 -26.05 -6.19 -10.55
N LEU A 432 -24.76 -6.52 -10.66
CA LEU A 432 -23.68 -5.56 -10.50
C LEU A 432 -23.64 -4.51 -11.63
N PRO A 433 -23.55 -4.86 -12.93
CA PRO A 433 -23.62 -3.87 -14.01
C PRO A 433 -24.97 -3.14 -14.02
N ALA A 434 -26.07 -3.78 -13.64
CA ALA A 434 -27.37 -3.10 -13.50
C ALA A 434 -27.34 -2.01 -12.41
N SER A 435 -26.68 -2.28 -11.27
CA SER A 435 -26.51 -1.31 -10.19
C SER A 435 -25.62 -0.14 -10.60
N PHE A 436 -24.51 -0.41 -11.29
CA PHE A 436 -23.64 0.64 -11.82
C PHE A 436 -24.32 1.50 -12.90
N ARG A 437 -25.14 0.91 -13.77
CA ARG A 437 -25.96 1.65 -14.74
C ARG A 437 -26.94 2.59 -14.05
N PHE A 438 -27.62 2.12 -13.01
CA PHE A 438 -28.48 2.99 -12.20
C PHE A 438 -27.72 4.18 -11.61
N LEU A 439 -26.50 3.96 -11.11
CA LEU A 439 -25.64 5.06 -10.62
C LEU A 439 -25.22 6.02 -11.73
N ALA A 440 -24.91 5.52 -12.92
CA ALA A 440 -24.58 6.36 -14.08
C ALA A 440 -25.77 7.23 -14.51
N GLU A 441 -26.97 6.65 -14.57
CA GLU A 441 -28.21 7.38 -14.86
C GLU A 441 -28.51 8.44 -13.79
N ALA A 442 -28.32 8.10 -12.51
CA ALA A 442 -28.53 9.03 -11.40
C ALA A 442 -27.52 10.19 -11.43
N ALA A 443 -26.26 9.92 -11.76
CA ALA A 443 -25.24 10.95 -11.94
C ALA A 443 -25.50 11.83 -13.17
N ARG A 444 -26.15 11.31 -14.22
CA ARG A 444 -26.50 12.06 -15.44
C ARG A 444 -27.74 12.95 -15.26
N ASP A 445 -28.63 12.62 -14.33
CA ASP A 445 -29.82 13.40 -14.04
C ASP A 445 -29.46 14.75 -13.40
N ARG A 446 -29.40 15.82 -14.19
CA ARG A 446 -29.00 17.16 -13.72
C ARG A 446 -29.82 17.69 -12.53
N MET A 447 -31.08 17.28 -12.40
CA MET A 447 -31.93 17.70 -11.27
C MET A 447 -31.77 16.80 -10.05
N GLY A 448 -31.19 15.61 -10.22
CA GLY A 448 -31.06 14.56 -9.21
C GLY A 448 -29.62 14.23 -8.79
N ALA A 449 -28.63 14.69 -9.54
CA ALA A 449 -27.20 14.47 -9.32
C ALA A 449 -26.69 15.34 -8.15
N THR A 450 -27.22 15.10 -6.96
CA THR A 450 -26.75 15.74 -5.74
C THR A 450 -25.31 15.33 -5.44
N LYS A 451 -24.61 16.11 -4.60
CA LYS A 451 -23.26 15.76 -4.15
C LYS A 451 -23.20 14.35 -3.55
N THR A 452 -24.26 13.95 -2.85
CA THR A 452 -24.42 12.60 -2.28
C THR A 452 -24.46 11.52 -3.34
N VAL A 453 -25.23 11.72 -4.43
CA VAL A 453 -25.30 10.77 -5.55
C VAL A 453 -23.94 10.61 -6.22
N ILE A 454 -23.26 11.73 -6.50
CA ILE A 454 -21.93 11.72 -7.12
C ILE A 454 -20.90 11.06 -6.21
N TYR A 455 -20.92 11.38 -4.91
CA TYR A 455 -20.05 10.74 -3.92
C TYR A 455 -20.25 9.22 -3.89
N GLY A 456 -21.50 8.75 -3.83
CA GLY A 456 -21.78 7.32 -3.82
C GLY A 456 -21.44 6.60 -5.13
N ALA A 457 -21.60 7.27 -6.28
CA ALA A 457 -21.15 6.77 -7.58
C ALA A 457 -19.62 6.55 -7.61
N VAL A 458 -18.86 7.55 -7.16
CA VAL A 458 -17.39 7.46 -7.07
C VAL A 458 -16.96 6.36 -6.12
N LYS A 459 -17.51 6.32 -4.89
CA LYS A 459 -17.14 5.31 -3.89
C LYS A 459 -17.54 3.90 -4.29
N SER A 460 -18.62 3.74 -5.07
CA SER A 460 -18.99 2.45 -5.65
C SER A 460 -17.95 1.95 -6.66
N ALA A 461 -17.45 2.85 -7.53
CA ALA A 461 -16.36 2.52 -8.44
C ALA A 461 -15.06 2.23 -7.69
N GLU A 462 -14.73 3.02 -6.66
CA GLU A 462 -13.57 2.82 -5.79
C GLU A 462 -13.62 1.43 -5.14
N ASN A 463 -14.77 1.04 -4.57
CA ASN A 463 -14.95 -0.28 -3.95
C ASN A 463 -14.69 -1.44 -4.92
N LEU A 464 -15.17 -1.33 -6.17
CA LEU A 464 -14.93 -2.33 -7.20
C LEU A 464 -13.44 -2.41 -7.58
N VAL A 465 -12.79 -1.26 -7.81
CA VAL A 465 -11.38 -1.19 -8.18
C VAL A 465 -10.48 -1.66 -7.04
N SER A 466 -10.76 -1.30 -5.79
CA SER A 466 -10.02 -1.76 -4.60
C SER A 466 -10.14 -3.27 -4.42
N PHE A 467 -11.35 -3.81 -4.56
CA PHE A 467 -11.58 -5.26 -4.49
C PHE A 467 -10.79 -6.01 -5.56
N LEU A 468 -10.91 -5.59 -6.82
CA LEU A 468 -10.16 -6.20 -7.93
C LEU A 468 -8.66 -6.01 -7.78
N GLY A 469 -8.23 -4.86 -7.28
CA GLY A 469 -6.83 -4.55 -6.95
C GLY A 469 -6.24 -5.55 -5.97
N ARG A 470 -6.89 -5.74 -4.82
CA ARG A 470 -6.46 -6.70 -3.79
C ARG A 470 -6.42 -8.13 -4.35
N LYS A 471 -7.44 -8.54 -5.11
CA LYS A 471 -7.45 -9.85 -5.79
C LYS A 471 -6.33 -10.00 -6.82
N ALA A 472 -6.06 -8.96 -7.62
CA ALA A 472 -5.05 -8.95 -8.68
C ALA A 472 -3.62 -9.02 -8.14
N ILE A 473 -3.36 -8.58 -6.91
CA ILE A 473 -2.06 -8.75 -6.24
C ILE A 473 -1.96 -10.06 -5.45
N GLY A 474 -3.07 -10.80 -5.31
CA GLY A 474 -3.14 -12.09 -4.61
C GLY A 474 -3.41 -11.96 -3.13
N ILE A 475 -4.01 -10.83 -2.73
CA ILE A 475 -4.36 -10.52 -1.35
C ILE A 475 -5.85 -10.75 -1.19
N GLY A 476 -6.15 -11.96 -0.74
CA GLY A 476 -7.46 -12.32 -0.21
C GLY A 476 -7.22 -13.03 1.10
N ARG A 477 -8.11 -12.83 2.08
CA ARG A 477 -8.13 -13.69 3.27
C ARG A 477 -8.18 -15.13 2.75
N LYS A 478 -7.12 -15.91 3.00
CA LYS A 478 -7.15 -17.35 2.77
C LYS A 478 -8.21 -17.92 3.70
N SER A 479 -9.46 -17.96 3.27
CA SER A 479 -10.45 -18.83 3.87
C SER A 479 -9.93 -20.24 3.62
N ALA A 480 -9.47 -20.89 4.68
CA ALA A 480 -8.64 -22.09 4.60
C ALA A 480 -9.36 -23.32 4.00
N ASP A 481 -10.67 -23.23 3.72
CA ASP A 481 -11.51 -24.42 3.58
C ASP A 481 -12.40 -24.51 2.32
N ALA A 482 -12.32 -23.59 1.35
CA ALA A 482 -13.22 -23.63 0.19
C ALA A 482 -12.50 -23.95 -1.12
N LEU A 483 -12.85 -25.11 -1.69
CA LEU A 483 -12.52 -25.57 -3.05
C LEU A 483 -13.38 -24.83 -4.11
N GLU A 484 -13.78 -23.59 -3.83
CA GLU A 484 -14.66 -22.78 -4.68
C GLU A 484 -13.90 -22.20 -5.87
N GLU A 485 -14.61 -22.03 -6.99
CA GLU A 485 -14.11 -21.47 -8.24
C GLU A 485 -13.69 -20.01 -8.05
N HIS A 486 -12.52 -19.78 -7.47
CA HIS A 486 -12.09 -18.44 -7.14
C HIS A 486 -11.77 -17.63 -8.39
N ILE A 487 -12.11 -16.33 -8.38
CA ILE A 487 -11.59 -15.39 -9.37
C ILE A 487 -10.07 -15.41 -9.29
N SER A 488 -9.44 -16.05 -10.27
CA SER A 488 -8.00 -16.20 -10.25
C SER A 488 -7.31 -14.83 -10.33
N LYS A 489 -6.08 -14.75 -9.79
CA LYS A 489 -5.24 -13.54 -9.86
C LYS A 489 -5.14 -12.99 -11.29
N ALA A 490 -4.99 -13.87 -12.28
CA ALA A 490 -4.89 -13.50 -13.69
C ALA A 490 -6.19 -12.88 -14.23
N VAL A 491 -7.35 -13.44 -13.83
CA VAL A 491 -8.65 -12.88 -14.19
C VAL A 491 -8.83 -11.51 -13.55
N ALA A 492 -8.57 -11.37 -12.24
CA ALA A 492 -8.68 -10.09 -11.55
C ALA A 492 -7.79 -9.01 -12.18
N LYS A 493 -6.55 -9.35 -12.56
CA LYS A 493 -5.67 -8.44 -13.32
C LYS A 493 -6.29 -8.01 -14.65
N SER A 494 -6.81 -8.95 -15.43
CA SER A 494 -7.43 -8.65 -16.73
C SER A 494 -8.66 -7.75 -16.57
N LEU A 495 -9.49 -8.00 -15.55
CA LEU A 495 -10.67 -7.18 -15.25
C LEU A 495 -10.25 -5.76 -14.82
N LEU A 496 -9.25 -5.64 -13.95
CA LEU A 496 -8.73 -4.35 -13.50
C LEU A 496 -8.13 -3.54 -14.66
N ILE A 497 -7.43 -4.19 -15.60
CA ILE A 497 -6.88 -3.54 -16.80
C ILE A 497 -8.01 -3.04 -17.70
N GLY A 498 -9.06 -3.84 -17.92
CA GLY A 498 -10.24 -3.43 -18.68
C GLY A 498 -10.86 -2.16 -18.09
N LEU A 499 -11.13 -2.19 -16.79
CA LEU A 499 -11.72 -1.06 -16.05
C LEU A 499 -10.74 0.12 -15.82
N GLY A 500 -9.47 -0.05 -16.16
CA GLY A 500 -8.40 0.89 -15.81
C GLY A 500 -8.56 2.26 -16.46
N ALA A 501 -9.08 2.32 -17.69
CA ALA A 501 -9.33 3.58 -18.39
C ALA A 501 -10.40 4.42 -17.67
N ALA A 502 -11.55 3.82 -17.37
CA ALA A 502 -12.62 4.46 -16.61
C ALA A 502 -12.18 4.87 -15.20
N ALA A 503 -11.42 4.01 -14.51
CA ALA A 503 -10.86 4.32 -13.18
C ALA A 503 -9.88 5.51 -13.23
N LEU A 504 -9.05 5.61 -14.27
CA LEU A 504 -8.16 6.75 -14.48
C LEU A 504 -8.93 8.05 -14.80
N GLN A 505 -10.03 7.96 -15.55
CA GLN A 505 -10.90 9.10 -15.79
C GLN A 505 -11.50 9.63 -14.48
N LEU A 506 -11.98 8.73 -13.60
CA LEU A 506 -12.46 9.11 -12.26
C LEU A 506 -11.34 9.70 -11.40
N SER A 507 -10.14 9.11 -11.44
CA SER A 507 -8.97 9.63 -10.73
C SER A 507 -8.58 11.04 -11.19
N GLY A 508 -8.71 11.34 -12.48
CA GLY A 508 -8.48 12.69 -13.02
C GLY A 508 -9.49 13.72 -12.51
N ALA A 509 -10.74 13.31 -12.29
CA ALA A 509 -11.75 14.15 -11.66
C ALA A 509 -11.53 14.34 -10.15
N LEU A 510 -10.84 13.38 -9.49
CA LEU A 510 -10.66 13.32 -8.03
C LEU A 510 -9.24 12.88 -7.62
N PRO A 511 -8.22 13.73 -7.85
CA PRO A 511 -6.82 13.32 -7.76
C PRO A 511 -6.35 12.90 -6.36
N GLN A 512 -6.92 13.48 -5.30
CA GLN A 512 -6.46 13.19 -3.93
C GLN A 512 -6.96 11.82 -3.42
N GLY A 513 -8.21 11.45 -3.70
CA GLY A 513 -8.80 10.18 -3.23
C GLY A 513 -8.31 8.93 -3.98
N TRP A 514 -7.70 9.11 -5.15
CA TRP A 514 -7.32 8.03 -6.06
C TRP A 514 -5.80 7.91 -6.30
N ALA A 515 -4.98 8.57 -5.48
CA ALA A 515 -3.51 8.54 -5.64
C ALA A 515 -2.92 7.12 -5.57
N TRP A 516 -3.59 6.20 -4.88
CA TRP A 516 -3.22 4.79 -4.75
C TRP A 516 -3.45 3.95 -6.03
N LEU A 517 -4.29 4.43 -6.97
CA LEU A 517 -4.60 3.67 -8.19
C LEU A 517 -3.39 3.55 -9.11
N LYS A 518 -2.61 4.62 -9.26
CA LYS A 518 -1.44 4.65 -10.15
C LYS A 518 -0.39 3.59 -9.80
N PRO A 519 0.09 3.46 -8.54
CA PRO A 519 1.03 2.40 -8.18
C PRO A 519 0.41 1.01 -8.32
N LEU A 520 -0.90 0.84 -8.05
CA LEU A 520 -1.59 -0.43 -8.28
C LEU A 520 -1.58 -0.85 -9.75
N LEU A 521 -1.95 0.06 -10.67
CA LEU A 521 -1.95 -0.23 -12.11
C LEU A 521 -0.54 -0.53 -12.63
N ALA A 522 0.49 0.16 -12.10
CA ALA A 522 1.87 -0.13 -12.43
C ALA A 522 2.29 -1.54 -11.96
N ALA A 523 1.94 -1.93 -10.73
CA ALA A 523 2.23 -3.26 -10.19
C ALA A 523 1.51 -4.38 -10.97
N VAL A 524 0.30 -4.10 -11.45
CA VAL A 524 -0.48 -5.07 -12.24
C VAL A 524 0.02 -5.20 -13.67
N GLY A 525 0.42 -4.10 -14.31
CA GLY A 525 0.88 -4.07 -15.71
C GLY A 525 2.36 -4.41 -15.94
N ALA A 526 3.20 -4.41 -14.90
CA ALA A 526 4.64 -4.67 -15.02
C ALA A 526 5.04 -6.15 -15.16
N GLY A 527 4.09 -7.09 -15.21
CA GLY A 527 4.38 -8.52 -15.34
C GLY A 527 3.27 -9.27 -16.05
#